data_AF-A0A7L4PTS5-F1
#
_entry.id   AF-A0A7L4PTS5-F1
#
_cell.length_a   1.000
_cell.length_b   1.000
_cell.length_c   1.000
_cell.angle_alpha   90.00
_cell.angle_beta   90.00
_cell.angle_gamma   90.00
#
_symmetry.space_group_name_H-M   'P 1'
#
loop_
_entity.id
_entity.type
_entity.pdbx_description
1 polymer ?
#
loop_
_entity_poly.entity_id
_entity_poly.type
_entity_poly.pdbx_seq_one_letter_code
_entity_poly.pdbx_strand_id
1 'polypeptide(L)' 'GLVIACALVKGGVVSDVSVKTVKKKFKEKSFAAGCDRSRIAAIEPLMDAATLYELAITGIAGIKEELDLR' A
#
# COMPACT_ATOMS: atom_id res chain seq x y z
N GLY A 1 -3.85 -2.97 -4.47
CA GLY A 1 -4.55 -1.70 -4.72
C GLY A 1 -3.81 -0.51 -4.11
N LEU A 2 -4.00 -0.25 -2.81
CA LEU A 2 -3.49 0.96 -2.15
C LEU A 2 -1.96 1.17 -2.27
N VAL A 3 -1.15 0.14 -1.97
CA VAL A 3 0.32 0.23 -2.05
C VAL A 3 0.80 0.47 -3.47
N ILE A 4 0.22 -0.23 -4.45
CA ILE A 4 0.50 -0.01 -5.88
C ILE A 4 0.17 1.43 -6.29
N ALA A 5 -0.97 1.97 -5.87
CA ALA A 5 -1.33 3.37 -6.13
C ALA A 5 -0.30 4.35 -5.52
N CYS A 6 0.22 4.05 -4.32
CA CYS A 6 1.31 4.82 -3.72
C CYS A 6 2.60 4.77 -4.55
N ALA A 7 2.95 3.61 -5.11
CA ALA A 7 4.11 3.49 -6.00
C ALA A 7 3.91 4.27 -7.30
N LEU A 8 2.73 4.17 -7.93
CA LEU A 8 2.42 4.84 -9.20
C LEU A 8 2.55 6.36 -9.10
N VAL A 9 2.07 6.99 -8.03
CA VAL A 9 2.24 8.44 -7.82
C VAL A 9 3.68 8.85 -7.49
N LYS A 10 4.55 7.88 -7.25
CA LYS A 10 6.01 8.03 -7.08
C LYS A 10 6.76 7.59 -8.34
N GLY A 11 6.12 7.64 -9.50
CA GLY A 11 6.71 7.22 -10.78
C GLY A 11 6.88 5.71 -10.91
N GLY A 12 6.15 4.92 -10.13
CA GLY A 12 6.25 3.46 -10.09
C GLY A 12 7.37 2.94 -9.17
N VAL A 13 8.10 3.81 -8.47
CA VAL A 13 9.23 3.40 -7.61
C VAL A 13 8.72 2.89 -6.26
N VAL A 14 8.79 1.57 -6.05
CA VAL A 14 8.29 0.91 -4.82
C VAL A 14 9.15 1.26 -3.62
N SER A 15 10.47 1.40 -3.80
CA SER A 15 11.40 1.78 -2.71
C SER A 15 11.10 3.15 -2.10
N ASP A 16 10.40 4.01 -2.82
CA ASP A 16 9.99 5.33 -2.33
C ASP A 16 8.70 5.28 -1.50
N VAL A 17 8.02 4.13 -1.45
CA VAL A 17 6.79 3.94 -0.69
C VAL A 17 7.13 3.62 0.76
N SER A 18 6.71 4.49 1.67
CA SER A 18 6.86 4.29 3.11
C SER A 18 5.53 3.98 3.79
N VAL A 19 5.56 3.32 4.94
CA VAL A 19 4.40 3.09 5.82
C VAL A 19 3.66 4.42 6.11
N LYS A 20 4.41 5.51 6.32
CA LYS A 20 3.85 6.85 6.54
C LYS A 20 3.03 7.34 5.34
N THR A 21 3.54 7.15 4.12
CA THR A 21 2.83 7.50 2.89
C THR A 21 1.55 6.68 2.76
N VAL A 22 1.63 5.35 2.94
CA VAL A 22 0.46 4.47 2.87
C VAL A 22 -0.58 4.85 3.91
N LYS A 23 -0.19 5.11 5.16
CA LYS A 23 -1.08 5.55 6.24
C LYS A 23 -1.78 6.87 5.94
N LYS A 24 -1.07 7.83 5.33
CA LYS A 24 -1.68 9.10 4.89
C LYS A 24 -2.70 8.86 3.78
N LYS A 25 -2.32 8.10 2.75
CA LYS A 25 -3.15 7.80 1.57
C LYS A 25 -4.34 6.89 1.88
N PHE A 26 -4.23 6.03 2.88
CA PHE A 26 -5.36 5.22 3.38
C PHE A 26 -6.53 6.10 3.82
N LYS A 27 -6.26 7.23 4.49
CA LYS A 27 -7.30 8.17 4.95
C LYS A 27 -7.96 8.94 3.80
N GLU A 28 -7.25 9.14 2.70
CA GLU A 28 -7.73 9.83 1.50
C GLU A 28 -8.60 8.88 0.66
N LYS A 29 -9.91 8.82 0.92
CA LYS A 29 -10.82 7.86 0.24
C LYS A 29 -10.74 7.89 -1.29
N SER A 30 -10.60 9.09 -1.88
CA SER A 30 -10.49 9.30 -3.33
C SER A 30 -9.17 8.82 -3.95
N PHE A 31 -8.08 8.69 -3.18
CA PHE A 31 -6.75 8.36 -3.72
C PHE A 31 -6.70 6.96 -4.36
N ALA A 32 -7.40 6.01 -3.77
CA ALA A 32 -7.56 4.66 -4.27
C ALA A 32 -9.03 4.27 -4.07
N ALA A 33 -9.90 4.80 -4.93
CA ALA A 33 -11.34 4.67 -4.79
C ALA A 33 -11.84 3.21 -4.88
N GLY A 34 -11.19 2.38 -5.70
CA GLY A 34 -11.48 0.94 -5.80
C GLY A 34 -10.94 0.10 -4.65
N CYS A 35 -10.23 0.70 -3.68
CA CYS A 35 -9.69 -0.03 -2.54
C CYS A 35 -10.74 -0.12 -1.42
N ASP A 36 -11.17 -1.33 -1.09
CA ASP A 36 -12.00 -1.58 0.08
C ASP A 36 -11.17 -1.42 1.37
N ARG A 37 -11.50 -0.40 2.15
CA ARG A 37 -10.80 -0.07 3.40
C ARG A 37 -11.29 -0.90 4.58
N SER A 38 -12.52 -1.40 4.52
CA SER A 38 -13.05 -2.29 5.56
C SER A 38 -12.24 -3.59 5.61
N ARG A 39 -11.86 -4.13 4.44
CA ARG A 39 -10.97 -5.29 4.32
C ARG A 39 -9.57 -5.06 4.88
N ILE A 40 -9.02 -3.85 4.72
CA ILE A 40 -7.72 -3.50 5.31
C ILE A 40 -7.84 -3.39 6.84
N ALA A 41 -8.90 -2.74 7.34
CA ALA A 41 -9.14 -2.59 8.77
C ALA A 41 -9.43 -3.92 9.48
N ALA A 42 -9.95 -4.92 8.76
CA ALA A 42 -10.21 -6.25 9.31
C ALA A 42 -8.97 -6.99 9.83
N ILE A 43 -7.76 -6.48 9.58
CA ILE A 43 -6.51 -7.05 10.09
C ILE A 43 -6.29 -6.80 11.59
N GLU A 44 -6.95 -5.80 12.19
CA GLU A 44 -6.70 -5.32 13.56
C GLU A 44 -6.67 -6.42 14.64
N PRO A 45 -7.48 -7.51 14.59
CA PRO A 45 -7.38 -8.59 15.56
C PRO A 45 -6.10 -9.44 15.47
N LEU A 46 -5.37 -9.38 14.36
CA LEU A 46 -4.20 -10.20 14.07
C LEU A 46 -2.89 -9.40 14.16
N MET A 47 -2.89 -8.15 13.71
CA MET A 47 -1.74 -7.25 13.77
C MET A 47 -2.18 -5.80 13.56
N ASP A 48 -1.32 -4.86 13.90
CA ASP A 48 -1.58 -3.46 13.61
C ASP A 48 -1.42 -3.12 12.11
N ALA A 49 -2.08 -2.04 11.69
CA ALA A 49 -2.07 -1.61 10.30
C ALA A 49 -0.68 -1.19 9.80
N ALA A 50 0.22 -0.73 10.66
CA ALA A 50 1.57 -0.35 10.24
C ALA A 50 2.39 -1.58 9.85
N THR A 51 2.32 -2.66 10.63
CA THR A 51 2.89 -3.97 10.28
C THR A 51 2.32 -4.48 8.96
N LEU A 52 0.99 -4.41 8.78
CA LEU A 52 0.37 -4.78 7.51
C LEU A 52 0.94 -3.98 6.33
N TYR A 53 1.09 -2.65 6.47
CA TYR A 53 1.61 -1.81 5.40
C TYR A 53 3.07 -2.12 5.07
N GLU A 54 3.90 -2.40 6.07
CA GLU A 54 5.28 -2.80 5.87
C GLU A 54 5.38 -4.13 5.10
N LEU A 55 4.65 -5.16 5.55
CA LEU A 55 4.58 -6.45 4.87
C LEU A 55 4.05 -6.33 3.44
N ALA A 56 3.04 -5.49 3.22
CA ALA A 56 2.48 -5.25 1.90
C ALA A 56 3.47 -4.53 0.98
N ILE A 57 4.24 -3.56 1.47
CA ILE A 57 5.29 -2.90 0.69
C ILE A 57 6.36 -3.91 0.30
N THR A 58 6.85 -4.71 1.25
CA THR A 58 7.86 -5.75 1.00
C THR A 58 7.36 -6.80 0.00
N GLY A 59 6.12 -7.27 0.16
CA GLY A 59 5.51 -8.23 -0.76
C GLY A 59 5.40 -7.68 -2.17
N ILE A 60 4.93 -6.43 -2.33
CA ILE A 60 4.86 -5.77 -3.64
C ILE A 60 6.25 -5.54 -4.24
N ALA A 61 7.25 -5.20 -3.44
CA ALA A 61 8.61 -5.04 -3.91
C ALA A 61 9.20 -6.34 -4.48
N GLY A 62 8.80 -7.50 -3.93
CA GLY A 62 9.22 -8.82 -4.40
C GLY A 62 8.64 -9.23 -5.76
N ILE A 63 7.49 -8.68 -6.15
CA ILE A 63 6.80 -8.97 -7.42
C ILE A 63 6.70 -7.74 -8.33
N LYS A 64 7.55 -6.72 -8.10
CA LYS A 64 7.42 -5.41 -8.76
C LYS A 64 7.51 -5.49 -10.29
N GLU A 65 8.32 -6.41 -10.82
CA GLU A 65 8.49 -6.62 -12.26
C GLU A 65 7.21 -7.16 -12.91
N GLU A 66 6.47 -8.04 -12.23
CA GLU A 66 5.16 -8.56 -12.69
C GLU A 66 4.06 -7.49 -12.69
N LEU A 67 4.27 -6.40 -11.95
CA LEU A 67 3.33 -5.30 -11.78
C LEU A 67 3.72 -4.06 -12.58
N ASP A 68 4.74 -4.14 -13.45
CA ASP A 68 5.32 -3.01 -14.19
C ASP A 68 5.76 -1.84 -13.27
N LEU A 69 6.29 -2.17 -12.08
CA LEU A 69 6.81 -1.24 -11.09
C LEU A 69 8.35 -1.30 -11.03
N ARG A 70 8.97 -0.24 -10.48
CA ARG A 70 10.43 -0.06 -10.37
C ARG A 70 10.93 -0.20 -8.94
#